data_AF-A0A2R6FWF1-F1
#
_entry.id   AF-A0A2R6FWF1-F1
#
_cell.length_a   1.000
_cell.length_b   1.000
_cell.length_c   1.000
_cell.angle_alpha   90.00
_cell.angle_beta   90.00
_cell.angle_gamma   90.00
#
_symmetry.space_group_name_H-M   'P 1'
#
loop_
_entity.id
_entity.type
_entity.pdbx_description
1 polymer ?
#
loop_
_entity_poly.entity_id
_entity_poly.type
_entity_poly.pdbx_seq_one_letter_code
_entity_poly.pdbx_strand_id
1 'polypeptide(L)'
;MTTEDAESDSLGGREVTFLNSGNVAFRRTTLDAVNGFDEYLTVGSTRDAAHRLAALDATVVWEPGMGVASEFGTDGGTRERDHGRKYRSLSYRLTKNYGLRPSVIRRVFGMAGRDAITSLRDVAGGEDPPSGWLATGREVVVGLSRGTAAGAWARMLDRTPRRNPNGRSARSDRAVAVYDRRES
;
A
#
# COMPACT_ATOMS: atom_id res chain seq x y z
N MET A 1 -7.68 -2.35 23.72
CA MET A 1 -7.18 -1.19 22.97
C MET A 1 -5.73 -1.48 22.61
N THR A 2 -5.41 -1.57 21.32
CA THR A 2 -4.04 -1.77 20.82
C THR A 2 -3.58 -0.48 20.16
N THR A 3 -2.42 0.03 20.57
CA THR A 3 -1.76 1.16 19.92
C THR A 3 -0.99 0.64 18.71
N GLU A 4 -1.10 1.31 17.56
CA GLU A 4 -0.28 1.01 16.40
C GLU A 4 1.10 1.65 16.54
N ASP A 5 2.16 0.88 16.31
CA ASP A 5 3.53 1.36 16.30
C ASP A 5 3.96 1.78 14.89
N ALA A 6 4.94 2.69 14.82
CA ALA A 6 5.52 3.12 13.56
C ALA A 6 6.19 1.94 12.84
N GLU A 7 5.73 1.64 11.63
CA GLU A 7 6.33 0.63 10.75
C GLU A 7 7.23 1.30 9.71
N SER A 8 8.48 0.86 9.59
CA SER A 8 9.40 1.29 8.53
C SER A 8 10.05 0.12 7.80
N ASP A 9 10.54 0.39 6.60
CA ASP A 9 11.23 -0.59 5.76
C ASP A 9 12.29 0.10 4.88
N SER A 10 13.27 -0.68 4.42
CA SER A 10 14.32 -0.19 3.52
C SER A 10 14.15 -0.76 2.12
N LEU A 11 13.89 0.11 1.14
CA LEU A 11 13.69 -0.32 -0.24
C LEU A 11 14.23 0.67 -1.26
N GLY A 12 14.98 0.15 -2.24
CA GLY A 12 15.56 0.97 -3.30
C GLY A 12 16.59 1.98 -2.80
N GLY A 13 17.28 1.66 -1.69
CA GLY A 13 18.28 2.53 -1.06
C GLY A 13 17.69 3.68 -0.23
N ARG A 14 16.39 3.61 0.10
CA ARG A 14 15.68 4.62 0.89
C ARG A 14 14.95 3.96 2.05
N GLU A 15 14.90 4.67 3.17
CA GLU A 15 14.00 4.33 4.27
C GLU A 15 12.58 4.80 3.94
N VAL A 16 11.60 3.95 4.21
CA VAL A 16 10.18 4.19 3.95
C VAL A 16 9.45 4.01 5.27
N THR A 17 8.91 5.10 5.81
CA THR A 17 8.03 5.07 6.98
C THR A 17 6.58 4.98 6.51
N PHE A 18 5.87 3.93 6.93
CA PHE A 18 4.47 3.74 6.55
C PHE A 18 3.54 4.64 7.37
N LEU A 19 2.43 5.01 6.75
CA LEU A 19 1.40 5.87 7.34
C LEU A 19 0.25 4.99 7.85
N ASN A 20 -0.45 5.46 8.88
CA ASN A 20 -1.76 4.94 9.25
C ASN A 20 -2.80 5.38 8.20
N SER A 21 -3.58 4.43 7.66
CA SER A 21 -4.52 4.65 6.57
C SER A 21 -5.72 5.55 6.90
N GLY A 22 -6.02 5.79 8.18
CA GLY A 22 -7.15 6.62 8.63
C GLY A 22 -6.75 7.91 9.35
N ASN A 23 -5.46 8.11 9.62
CA ASN A 23 -5.01 9.19 10.49
C ASN A 23 -3.62 9.71 10.06
N VAL A 24 -3.63 10.69 9.16
CA VAL A 24 -2.42 11.34 8.65
C VAL A 24 -2.70 12.79 8.31
N ALA A 25 -1.76 13.67 8.68
CA ALA A 25 -1.77 15.08 8.32
C ALA A 25 -0.64 15.39 7.35
N PHE A 26 -0.92 16.22 6.35
CA PHE A 26 0.07 16.66 5.36
C PHE A 26 0.23 18.18 5.41
N ARG A 27 1.46 18.66 5.26
CA ARG A 27 1.67 20.03 4.77
C ARG A 27 1.09 20.12 3.36
N ARG A 28 0.44 21.23 3.05
CA ARG A 28 -0.14 21.48 1.72
C ARG A 28 0.89 21.28 0.60
N THR A 29 2.09 21.82 0.76
CA THR A 29 3.19 21.68 -0.20
C THR A 29 3.56 20.22 -0.45
N THR A 30 3.63 19.39 0.59
CA THR A 30 3.90 17.95 0.47
C THR A 30 2.73 17.22 -0.20
N LEU A 31 1.49 17.54 0.15
CA LEU A 31 0.29 16.94 -0.45
C LEU A 31 0.20 17.25 -1.96
N ASP A 32 0.58 18.47 -2.33
CA ASP A 32 0.62 18.94 -3.72
C ASP A 32 1.74 18.25 -4.50
N ALA A 33 2.93 18.16 -3.93
CA ALA A 33 4.08 17.48 -4.52
C ALA A 33 3.80 15.99 -4.77
N VAL A 34 3.20 15.30 -3.81
CA VAL A 34 2.84 13.88 -3.93
C VAL A 34 1.54 13.67 -4.74
N ASN A 35 0.81 14.74 -5.05
CA ASN A 35 -0.48 14.69 -5.75
C ASN A 35 -1.50 13.76 -5.07
N GLY A 36 -1.55 13.77 -3.73
CA GLY A 36 -2.43 12.91 -2.95
C GLY A 36 -2.13 11.40 -3.06
N PHE A 37 -3.12 10.59 -2.66
CA PHE A 37 -3.10 9.13 -2.79
C PHE A 37 -3.24 8.70 -4.27
N ASP A 38 -2.85 7.47 -4.59
CA ASP A 38 -3.06 6.91 -5.93
C ASP A 38 -4.46 6.30 -5.97
N GLU A 39 -5.39 6.93 -6.69
CA GLU A 39 -6.80 6.53 -6.71
C GLU A 39 -7.04 5.20 -7.44
N TYR A 40 -6.06 4.68 -8.18
CA TYR A 40 -6.13 3.33 -8.76
C TYR A 40 -6.12 2.23 -7.68
N LEU A 41 -5.56 2.51 -6.50
CA LEU A 41 -5.41 1.55 -5.42
C LEU A 41 -6.55 1.69 -4.39
N THR A 42 -7.43 0.69 -4.34
CA THR A 42 -8.40 0.54 -3.23
C THR A 42 -7.78 -0.12 -2.00
N VAL A 43 -6.71 -0.88 -2.18
CA VAL A 43 -5.91 -1.50 -1.12
C VAL A 43 -4.46 -1.03 -1.28
N GLY A 44 -3.82 -0.67 -0.18
CA GLY A 44 -2.39 -0.35 -0.17
C GLY A 44 -2.01 1.02 -0.72
N SER A 45 -2.97 1.91 -0.99
CA SER A 45 -2.72 3.29 -1.44
C SER A 45 -1.87 4.08 -0.43
N THR A 46 -2.07 3.84 0.87
CA THR A 46 -1.26 4.44 1.94
C THR A 46 0.21 4.01 1.89
N ARG A 47 0.47 2.72 1.62
CA ARG A 47 1.85 2.23 1.44
C ARG A 47 2.47 2.73 0.15
N ASP A 48 1.68 2.89 -0.91
CA ASP A 48 2.15 3.53 -2.14
C ASP A 48 2.52 5.01 -1.91
N ALA A 49 1.70 5.76 -1.17
CA ALA A 49 2.00 7.13 -0.78
C ALA A 49 3.30 7.20 0.04
N ALA A 50 3.53 6.30 0.99
CA ALA A 50 4.78 6.22 1.75
C ALA A 50 6.01 6.06 0.85
N HIS A 51 5.97 5.17 -0.15
CA HIS A 51 7.05 5.02 -1.12
C HIS A 51 7.31 6.31 -1.93
N ARG A 52 6.25 7.04 -2.29
CA ARG A 52 6.36 8.31 -3.03
C ARG A 52 6.87 9.45 -2.16
N LEU A 53 6.49 9.50 -0.88
CA LEU A 53 7.04 10.45 0.09
C LEU A 53 8.54 10.23 0.27
N ALA A 54 8.97 8.97 0.46
CA ALA A 54 10.38 8.62 0.54
C ALA A 54 11.14 8.98 -0.75
N ALA A 55 10.52 8.82 -1.93
CA ALA A 55 11.13 9.20 -3.19
C ALA A 55 11.28 10.72 -3.38
N LEU A 56 10.50 11.52 -2.65
CA LEU A 56 10.57 12.98 -2.60
C LEU A 56 11.37 13.50 -1.39
N ASP A 57 12.03 12.60 -0.65
CA ASP A 57 12.78 12.90 0.58
C ASP A 57 11.92 13.62 1.65
N ALA A 58 10.61 13.34 1.68
CA ALA A 58 9.70 13.92 2.65
C ALA A 58 9.80 13.19 4.00
N THR A 59 9.93 13.94 5.08
CA THR A 59 9.95 13.40 6.45
C THR A 59 8.55 12.99 6.91
N VAL A 60 8.44 11.79 7.48
CA VAL A 60 7.23 11.26 8.11
C VAL A 60 7.54 11.04 9.59
N VAL A 61 6.70 11.59 10.47
CA VAL A 61 6.84 11.47 11.92
C VAL A 61 5.53 10.94 12.49
N TRP A 62 5.63 9.99 13.41
CA TRP A 62 4.50 9.50 14.20
C TRP A 62 4.44 10.30 15.49
N GLU A 63 3.32 11.01 15.70
CA GLU A 63 3.10 11.85 16.87
C GLU A 63 2.10 11.18 17.83
N PRO A 64 2.53 10.75 19.03
CA PRO A 64 1.65 10.09 19.99
C PRO A 64 0.41 10.92 20.38
N GLY A 65 0.55 12.25 20.37
CA GLY A 65 -0.56 13.18 20.64
C GLY A 65 -1.64 13.22 19.55
N MET A 66 -1.35 12.66 18.37
CA MET A 66 -2.30 12.55 17.25
C MET A 66 -2.93 11.16 17.20
N GLY A 67 -3.19 10.51 18.34
CA GLY A 67 -3.86 9.22 18.40
C GLY A 67 -5.36 9.31 18.12
N VAL A 68 -5.91 8.36 17.37
CA VAL A 68 -7.36 8.22 17.17
C VAL A 68 -7.78 6.85 17.68
N ALA A 69 -8.79 6.81 18.55
CA ALA A 69 -9.43 5.58 18.96
C ALA A 69 -10.38 5.12 17.86
N SER A 70 -10.26 3.85 17.45
CA SER A 70 -11.19 3.20 16.53
C SER A 70 -11.71 1.94 17.20
N GLU A 71 -13.03 1.75 17.16
CA GLU A 71 -13.63 0.46 17.50
C GLU A 71 -13.25 -0.53 16.41
N PHE A 72 -12.34 -1.45 16.74
CA PHE A 72 -12.19 -2.65 15.92
C PHE A 72 -13.50 -3.42 16.04
N GLY A 73 -14.30 -3.42 14.98
CA GLY A 73 -15.49 -4.25 14.90
C GLY A 73 -15.12 -5.69 15.27
N THR A 74 -15.90 -6.29 16.15
CA THR A 74 -15.79 -7.71 16.56
C THR A 74 -16.25 -8.66 15.46
N ASP A 75 -16.23 -8.24 14.18
CA ASP A 75 -16.37 -9.14 13.05
C ASP A 75 -15.09 -9.95 12.88
N GLY A 76 -14.85 -10.85 13.83
CA GLY A 76 -13.94 -11.99 13.70
C GLY A 76 -14.36 -12.97 12.59
N GLY A 77 -15.08 -12.51 11.57
CA GLY A 77 -15.16 -13.20 10.30
C GLY A 77 -13.84 -12.96 9.60
N THR A 78 -13.03 -14.00 9.48
CA THR A 78 -11.84 -14.03 8.62
C THR A 78 -12.19 -13.32 7.33
N ARG A 79 -11.77 -12.06 7.14
CA ARG A 79 -11.85 -11.40 5.83
C ARG A 79 -11.17 -12.38 4.92
N GLU A 80 -11.96 -13.03 4.06
CA GLU A 80 -11.45 -13.94 3.05
C GLU A 80 -10.27 -13.21 2.42
N ARG A 81 -9.07 -13.71 2.71
CA ARG A 81 -7.84 -12.96 2.45
C ARG A 81 -7.75 -12.90 0.94
N ASP A 82 -8.18 -11.81 0.34
CA ASP A 82 -8.08 -11.64 -1.10
C ASP A 82 -6.61 -11.41 -1.45
N HIS A 83 -5.90 -12.53 -1.57
CA HIS A 83 -4.49 -12.62 -1.88
C HIS A 83 -4.25 -11.95 -3.24
N GLY A 84 -5.17 -12.13 -4.19
CA GLY A 84 -5.14 -11.47 -5.49
C GLY A 84 -5.03 -9.94 -5.38
N ARG A 85 -5.92 -9.29 -4.61
CA ARG A 85 -5.91 -7.83 -4.38
C ARG A 85 -4.64 -7.38 -3.64
N LYS A 86 -4.22 -8.11 -2.58
CA LYS A 86 -2.99 -7.82 -1.84
C LYS A 86 -1.77 -7.80 -2.76
N TYR A 87 -1.55 -8.87 -3.51
CA TYR A 87 -0.38 -9.03 -4.37
C TYR A 87 -0.44 -8.17 -5.63
N ARG A 88 -1.63 -7.89 -6.16
CA ARG A 88 -1.81 -6.88 -7.22
C ARG A 88 -1.40 -5.50 -6.76
N SER A 89 -1.88 -5.05 -5.59
CA SER A 89 -1.47 -3.74 -5.03
C SER A 89 0.03 -3.69 -4.76
N LEU A 90 0.60 -4.75 -4.16
CA LEU A 90 2.02 -4.84 -3.83
C LEU A 90 2.90 -4.75 -5.08
N SER A 91 2.64 -5.60 -6.08
CA SER A 91 3.42 -5.58 -7.32
C SER A 91 3.26 -4.26 -8.07
N TYR A 92 2.03 -3.74 -8.16
CA TYR A 92 1.76 -2.43 -8.77
C TYR A 92 2.61 -1.31 -8.16
N ARG A 93 2.53 -1.10 -6.84
CA ARG A 93 3.22 0.02 -6.18
C ARG A 93 4.74 -0.13 -6.28
N LEU A 94 5.24 -1.36 -6.18
CA LEU A 94 6.67 -1.60 -6.23
C LEU A 94 7.24 -1.41 -7.64
N THR A 95 6.59 -1.97 -8.66
CA THR A 95 6.99 -1.76 -10.05
C THR A 95 6.85 -0.29 -10.44
N LYS A 96 5.76 0.38 -10.02
CA LYS A 96 5.53 1.80 -10.31
C LYS A 96 6.65 2.68 -9.75
N ASN A 97 6.99 2.52 -8.48
CA ASN A 97 7.95 3.41 -7.79
C ASN A 97 9.41 3.07 -8.11
N TYR A 98 9.76 1.78 -8.19
CA TYR A 98 11.16 1.35 -8.28
C TYR A 98 11.55 0.74 -9.63
N GLY A 99 10.58 0.34 -10.46
CA GLY A 99 10.79 -0.46 -11.67
C GLY A 99 11.11 -1.93 -11.37
N LEU A 100 11.55 -2.67 -12.39
CA LEU A 100 11.90 -4.10 -12.29
C LEU A 100 13.35 -4.28 -11.82
N ARG A 101 13.68 -3.78 -10.64
CA ARG A 101 15.01 -3.96 -10.04
C ARG A 101 15.12 -5.30 -9.31
N PRO A 102 16.28 -5.98 -9.31
CA PRO A 102 16.45 -7.26 -8.61
C PRO A 102 16.06 -7.22 -7.12
N SER A 103 16.33 -6.12 -6.43
CA SER A 103 15.95 -5.94 -5.01
C SER A 103 14.44 -5.93 -4.80
N VAL A 104 13.69 -5.35 -5.74
CA VAL A 104 12.22 -5.28 -5.72
C VAL A 104 11.62 -6.65 -5.98
N ILE A 105 12.16 -7.35 -6.98
CA ILE A 105 11.78 -8.73 -7.31
C ILE A 105 11.99 -9.62 -6.07
N ARG A 106 13.18 -9.57 -5.45
CA ARG A 106 13.48 -10.32 -4.23
C ARG A 106 12.52 -10.00 -3.08
N ARG A 107 12.12 -8.73 -2.91
CA ARG A 107 11.17 -8.32 -1.86
C ARG A 107 9.77 -8.90 -2.09
N VAL A 108 9.27 -8.84 -3.32
CA VAL A 108 7.97 -9.42 -3.70
C VAL A 108 7.96 -10.93 -3.47
N PHE A 109 8.97 -11.63 -3.99
CA PHE A 109 9.08 -13.08 -3.81
C PHE A 109 9.34 -13.49 -2.36
N GLY A 110 10.07 -12.68 -1.58
CA GLY A 110 10.29 -12.92 -0.16
C GLY A 110 9.00 -12.84 0.67
N MET A 111 8.10 -11.90 0.36
CA MET A 111 6.77 -11.84 0.99
C MET A 111 5.88 -13.01 0.56
N ALA A 112 5.82 -13.29 -0.75
CA ALA A 112 5.07 -14.43 -1.28
C ALA A 112 5.53 -15.77 -0.68
N GLY A 113 6.85 -15.96 -0.53
CA GLY A 113 7.42 -17.16 0.05
C GLY A 113 7.08 -17.34 1.53
N ARG A 114 7.09 -16.28 2.34
CA ARG A 114 6.69 -16.36 3.76
C ARG A 114 5.21 -16.73 3.90
N ASP A 115 4.34 -16.06 3.15
CA ASP A 115 2.91 -16.36 3.15
C ASP A 115 2.65 -17.81 2.69
N ALA A 116 3.38 -18.27 1.66
CA ALA A 116 3.27 -19.64 1.15
C ALA A 116 3.73 -20.70 2.17
N ILE A 117 4.81 -20.44 2.93
CA ILE A 117 5.29 -21.33 4.00
C ILE A 117 4.27 -21.40 5.14
N THR A 118 3.71 -20.26 5.56
CA THR A 118 2.66 -20.24 6.59
C THR A 118 1.46 -21.05 6.14
N SER A 119 0.92 -20.77 4.95
CA SER A 119 -0.24 -21.50 4.43
C SER A 119 0.04 -22.99 4.19
N LEU A 120 1.27 -23.37 3.83
CA LEU A 120 1.66 -24.79 3.71
C LEU A 120 1.66 -25.51 5.08
N ARG A 121 2.04 -24.81 6.16
CA ARG A 121 1.96 -25.37 7.53
C ARG A 121 0.52 -25.58 7.95
N ASP A 122 -0.36 -24.64 7.62
CA ASP A 122 -1.79 -24.74 7.93
C ASP A 122 -2.41 -25.96 7.21
N VAL A 123 -2.03 -26.20 5.94
CA VAL A 123 -2.43 -27.41 5.20
C VAL A 123 -1.85 -28.69 5.80
N ALA A 124 -0.57 -28.70 6.16
CA ALA A 124 0.08 -29.87 6.76
C ALA A 124 -0.49 -30.20 8.16
N GLY A 125 -0.96 -29.18 8.90
CA GLY A 125 -1.66 -29.33 10.18
C GLY A 125 -3.12 -29.74 10.04
N GLY A 126 -3.68 -29.76 8.82
CA GLY A 126 -5.07 -30.10 8.55
C GLY A 126 -6.06 -28.94 8.81
N GLU A 127 -5.56 -27.73 9.03
CA GLU A 127 -6.37 -26.52 9.24
C GLU A 127 -6.94 -25.98 7.93
N ASP A 128 -6.27 -26.25 6.80
CA ASP A 128 -6.70 -25.84 5.45
C ASP A 128 -6.60 -26.98 4.41
N PRO A 129 -7.53 -27.04 3.43
CA PRO A 129 -7.46 -28.04 2.37
C PRO A 129 -6.36 -27.70 1.33
N PRO A 130 -5.67 -28.72 0.75
CA PRO A 130 -4.66 -28.48 -0.28
C PRO A 130 -5.16 -27.73 -1.53
N SER A 131 -6.45 -27.90 -1.89
CA SER A 131 -7.08 -27.17 -2.99
C SER A 131 -7.19 -25.66 -2.72
N GLY A 132 -7.39 -25.26 -1.45
CA GLY A 132 -7.39 -23.87 -1.02
C GLY A 132 -6.01 -23.22 -1.18
N TRP A 133 -4.95 -23.94 -0.84
CA TRP A 133 -3.57 -23.50 -1.06
C TRP A 133 -3.24 -23.28 -2.53
N LEU A 134 -3.67 -24.19 -3.42
CA LEU A 134 -3.49 -24.03 -4.88
C LEU A 134 -4.28 -22.84 -5.43
N ALA A 135 -5.52 -22.64 -5.00
CA ALA A 135 -6.35 -21.51 -5.39
C ALA A 135 -5.70 -20.18 -4.97
N THR A 136 -5.25 -20.10 -3.71
CA THR A 136 -4.47 -18.97 -3.19
C THR A 136 -3.22 -18.72 -4.02
N GLY A 137 -2.43 -19.75 -4.32
CA GLY A 137 -1.25 -19.63 -5.17
C GLY A 137 -1.55 -19.03 -6.55
N ARG A 138 -2.63 -19.47 -7.20
CA ARG A 138 -3.09 -18.91 -8.48
C ARG A 138 -3.46 -17.43 -8.36
N GLU A 139 -4.19 -17.06 -7.31
CA GLU A 139 -4.55 -15.66 -7.07
C GLU A 139 -3.33 -14.77 -6.86
N VAL A 140 -2.33 -15.25 -6.10
CA VAL A 140 -1.05 -14.54 -5.92
C VAL A 140 -0.39 -14.29 -7.27
N VAL A 141 -0.21 -15.33 -8.10
CA VAL A 141 0.45 -15.21 -9.41
C VAL A 141 -0.31 -14.24 -10.32
N VAL A 142 -1.63 -14.39 -10.45
CA VAL A 142 -2.46 -13.50 -11.28
C VAL A 142 -2.40 -12.06 -10.77
N GLY A 143 -2.46 -11.87 -9.45
CA GLY A 143 -2.32 -10.57 -8.81
C GLY A 143 -0.98 -9.92 -9.14
N LEU A 144 0.12 -10.65 -8.96
CA LEU A 144 1.48 -10.20 -9.26
C LEU A 144 1.64 -9.78 -10.73
N SER A 145 1.19 -10.61 -11.68
CA SER A 145 1.31 -10.31 -13.10
C SER A 145 0.51 -9.05 -13.49
N ARG A 146 -0.76 -8.97 -13.07
CA ARG A 146 -1.63 -7.82 -13.38
C ARG A 146 -1.13 -6.54 -12.72
N GLY A 147 -0.69 -6.62 -11.47
CA GLY A 147 -0.15 -5.46 -10.75
C GLY A 147 1.16 -4.98 -11.37
N THR A 148 2.07 -5.89 -11.73
CA THR A 148 3.33 -5.54 -12.41
C THR A 148 3.08 -4.82 -13.74
N ALA A 149 2.20 -5.34 -14.59
CA ALA A 149 1.86 -4.72 -15.88
C ALA A 149 1.26 -3.33 -15.70
N ALA A 150 0.28 -3.20 -14.80
CA ALA A 150 -0.33 -1.89 -14.50
C ALA A 150 0.66 -0.91 -13.86
N GLY A 151 1.58 -1.39 -13.01
CA GLY A 151 2.60 -0.57 -12.36
C GLY A 151 3.64 -0.07 -13.37
N ALA A 152 4.03 -0.92 -14.32
CA ALA A 152 4.89 -0.53 -15.44
C ALA A 152 4.22 0.55 -16.32
N TRP A 153 2.94 0.36 -16.64
CA TRP A 153 2.17 1.36 -17.38
C TRP A 153 2.06 2.69 -16.63
N ALA A 154 1.72 2.65 -15.34
CA ALA A 154 1.64 3.85 -14.49
C ALA A 154 2.99 4.59 -14.41
N ARG A 155 4.10 3.85 -14.33
CA ARG A 155 5.45 4.42 -14.37
C ARG A 155 5.78 5.09 -15.71
N MET A 156 5.24 4.56 -16.81
CA MET A 156 5.40 5.17 -18.13
C MET A 156 4.58 6.45 -18.26
N LEU A 157 3.34 6.46 -17.74
CA LEU A 157 2.43 7.61 -17.77
C LEU A 157 2.93 8.79 -16.93
N ASP A 158 3.55 8.54 -15.78
CA ASP A 158 4.13 9.59 -14.96
C ASP A 158 5.64 9.36 -14.72
N ARG A 159 6.45 10.13 -15.47
CA ARG A 159 7.92 10.09 -15.39
C ARG A 159 8.53 11.02 -14.35
N THR A 160 7.71 11.86 -13.72
CA THR A 160 8.18 12.82 -12.72
C THR A 160 8.56 12.12 -11.40
N PRO A 161 9.26 12.80 -10.47
CA PRO A 161 9.58 12.25 -9.16
C PRO A 161 8.36 11.78 -8.34
N ARG A 162 7.18 12.40 -8.53
CA ARG A 162 5.97 12.04 -7.76
C ARG A 162 5.38 10.68 -8.10
N ARG A 163 5.59 10.15 -9.32
CA ARG A 163 5.10 8.82 -9.76
C ARG A 163 3.61 8.55 -9.44
N ASN A 164 2.73 9.51 -9.73
CA ASN A 164 1.29 9.40 -9.47
C ASN A 164 0.44 9.89 -10.65
N PRO A 165 0.20 9.03 -11.66
CA PRO A 165 -0.67 9.36 -12.79
C PRO A 165 -2.16 9.45 -12.39
N ASN A 166 -2.58 8.77 -11.32
CA ASN A 166 -3.98 8.78 -10.83
C ASN A 166 -4.12 9.56 -9.52
N GLY A 167 -3.33 10.63 -9.37
CA GLY A 167 -3.42 11.49 -8.19
C GLY A 167 -4.57 12.47 -8.25
N ARG A 168 -4.71 13.27 -7.19
CA ARG A 168 -5.82 14.23 -7.03
C ARG A 168 -6.01 15.16 -8.22
N SER A 169 -4.93 15.55 -8.91
CA SER A 169 -4.98 16.45 -10.06
C SER A 169 -5.55 15.82 -11.33
N ALA A 170 -5.65 14.49 -11.41
CA ALA A 170 -6.18 13.80 -12.58
C ALA A 170 -7.72 13.87 -12.65
N ARG A 171 -8.37 14.33 -11.58
CA ARG A 171 -9.82 14.36 -11.42
C ARG A 171 -10.29 15.76 -11.09
N SER A 172 -11.24 16.26 -11.87
CA SER A 172 -11.81 17.62 -11.73
C SER A 172 -13.21 17.63 -11.11
N ASP A 173 -13.75 16.45 -10.81
CA ASP A 173 -15.18 16.20 -10.59
C ASP A 173 -15.61 16.12 -9.11
N ARG A 174 -14.74 16.47 -8.16
CA ARG A 174 -15.09 16.39 -6.73
C ARG A 174 -15.64 17.69 -6.16
N ALA A 175 -16.82 17.59 -5.56
CA ALA A 175 -17.28 18.51 -4.53
C ALA A 175 -16.45 18.30 -3.26
N VAL A 176 -15.55 19.24 -2.95
CA VAL A 176 -14.78 19.25 -1.70
C VAL A 176 -15.58 20.04 -0.68
N ALA A 177 -15.95 19.41 0.44
CA ALA A 177 -16.43 20.14 1.62
C ALA A 177 -15.24 20.90 2.22
N VAL A 178 -15.17 22.20 1.96
CA VAL A 178 -14.21 23.10 2.61
C VAL A 178 -14.82 23.51 3.94
N TYR A 179 -14.28 22.97 5.03
CA TYR A 179 -14.61 23.44 6.37
C TYR A 179 -13.85 24.76 6.62
N ASP A 180 -14.50 25.88 6.36
CA ASP A 180 -14.02 27.21 6.75
C ASP A 180 -14.06 27.30 8.28
N ARG A 181 -12.90 27.23 8.93
CA ARG A 181 -12.79 27.56 10.36
C ARG A 181 -12.58 29.06 10.45
N ARG A 182 -13.67 29.81 10.58
CA ARG A 182 -13.60 31.17 11.11
C ARG A 182 -13.35 31.08 12.61
N GLU A 183 -12.35 31.82 13.05
CA GLU A 183 -11.96 31.92 14.45
C GLU A 183 -13.16 32.37 15.30
N SER A 184 -13.36 31.67 16.43
CA SER A 184 -14.24 32.11 17.52
C SER A 184 -13.41 32.80 18.59
#